data_AF-A0A939H4Z5-F1
#
_entry.id   AF-A0A939H4Z5-F1
#
_cell.length_a   1.000
_cell.length_b   1.000
_cell.length_c   1.000
_cell.angle_alpha   90.00
_cell.angle_beta   90.00
_cell.angle_gamma   90.00
#
_symmetry.space_group_name_H-M   'P 1'
#
loop_
_entity.id
_entity.type
_entity.pdbx_description
1 polymer ?
#
loop_
_entity_poly.entity_id
_entity_poly.type
_entity_poly.pdbx_seq_one_letter_code
_entity_poly.pdbx_strand_id
1 'polypeptide(L)'
;MENINTQVLKAVEDAFVVSKTDLQGNITYVNDLFCTLTGFAREELVGQPHSIVRDPSIPKSVYKHMWDTIQAGDIWTGIIPNRGKGGALYVVDTTVQPIKNDSGDIVEYISVRRVINDLMGDYDSVEFSKEQFDDYYD
;
A
#
# COMPACT_ATOMS: atom_id res chain seq x y z
N MET A 1 -4.52 -21.69 -22.67
CA MET A 1 -4.85 -22.04 -21.28
C MET A 1 -4.02 -21.12 -20.42
N GLU A 2 -4.64 -20.18 -19.72
CA GLU A 2 -3.89 -19.25 -18.85
C GLU A 2 -3.15 -20.04 -17.77
N ASN A 3 -1.88 -19.69 -17.56
CA ASN A 3 -1.04 -20.27 -16.51
C ASN A 3 -1.73 -20.06 -15.15
N ILE A 4 -1.70 -21.07 -14.27
CA ILE A 4 -2.26 -21.01 -12.91
C ILE A 4 -1.75 -19.77 -12.16
N ASN A 5 -0.46 -19.43 -12.32
CA ASN A 5 0.12 -18.24 -11.70
C ASN A 5 -0.55 -16.94 -12.17
N THR A 6 -0.92 -16.85 -13.45
CA THR A 6 -1.66 -15.70 -14.00
C THR A 6 -3.04 -15.58 -13.36
N GLN A 7 -3.75 -16.70 -13.19
CA GLN A 7 -5.07 -16.72 -12.56
C GLN A 7 -4.99 -16.32 -11.08
N VAL A 8 -3.97 -16.78 -10.35
CA VAL A 8 -3.72 -16.40 -8.95
C VAL A 8 -3.42 -14.90 -8.83
N LEU A 9 -2.52 -14.38 -9.68
CA LEU A 9 -2.20 -12.95 -9.68
C LEU A 9 -3.43 -12.10 -9.99
N LYS A 10 -4.23 -12.52 -10.98
CA LYS A 10 -5.49 -11.83 -11.30
C LYS A 10 -6.45 -11.81 -10.12
N ALA A 11 -6.61 -12.92 -9.41
CA ALA A 11 -7.46 -12.96 -8.21
C ALA A 11 -6.98 -12.00 -7.11
N VAL A 12 -5.66 -11.83 -6.96
CA VAL A 12 -5.08 -10.83 -6.05
C VAL A 12 -5.35 -9.41 -6.54
N GLU A 13 -5.16 -9.13 -7.83
CA GLU A 13 -5.42 -7.80 -8.42
C GLU A 13 -6.89 -7.40 -8.36
N ASP A 14 -7.81 -8.36 -8.44
CA ASP A 14 -9.26 -8.14 -8.33
C ASP A 14 -9.72 -7.96 -6.87
N ALA A 15 -8.92 -8.37 -5.88
CA ALA A 15 -9.28 -8.34 -4.46
C ALA A 15 -8.56 -7.24 -3.65
N PHE A 16 -7.37 -6.81 -4.07
CA PHE A 16 -6.54 -5.87 -3.31
C PHE A 16 -6.14 -4.65 -4.11
N VAL A 17 -5.94 -3.54 -3.42
CA VAL A 17 -5.43 -2.29 -4.00
C VAL A 17 -3.91 -2.39 -4.08
N VAL A 18 -3.36 -2.38 -5.29
CA VAL A 18 -1.93 -2.65 -5.54
C VAL A 18 -1.25 -1.45 -6.19
N SER A 19 -0.07 -1.12 -5.71
CA SER A 19 0.85 -0.17 -6.35
C SER A 19 2.29 -0.66 -6.23
N LYS A 20 3.13 -0.30 -7.19
CA LYS A 20 4.59 -0.46 -7.09
C LYS A 20 5.29 0.88 -7.21
N THR A 21 6.48 0.98 -6.63
CA THR A 21 7.35 2.13 -6.78
C THR A 21 8.78 1.74 -7.13
N ASP A 22 9.50 2.68 -7.73
CA ASP A 22 10.96 2.64 -7.77
C ASP A 22 11.56 2.82 -6.35
N LEU A 23 12.90 2.79 -6.27
CA LEU A 23 13.62 2.95 -5.02
C LEU A 23 13.54 4.37 -4.42
N GLN A 24 13.08 5.34 -5.20
CA GLN A 24 12.85 6.72 -4.77
C GLN A 24 11.40 6.96 -4.32
N GLY A 25 10.52 5.96 -4.46
CA GLY A 25 9.11 6.06 -4.09
C GLY A 25 8.22 6.66 -5.17
N ASN A 26 8.68 6.76 -6.42
CA ASN A 26 7.83 7.15 -7.54
C ASN A 26 7.06 5.94 -8.04
N ILE A 27 5.78 6.12 -8.31
CA ILE A 27 4.87 5.05 -8.75
C ILE A 27 5.31 4.54 -10.12
N THR A 28 5.54 3.24 -10.23
CA THR A 28 5.83 2.55 -11.49
C THR A 28 4.64 1.75 -12.00
N TYR A 29 3.73 1.36 -11.11
CA TYR A 29 2.54 0.58 -11.45
C TYR A 29 1.40 0.83 -10.44
N VAL A 30 0.17 0.79 -10.95
CA VAL A 30 -1.08 0.75 -10.17
C VAL A 30 -2.12 -0.12 -10.88
N ASN A 31 -2.87 -0.91 -10.10
CA ASN A 31 -4.00 -1.67 -10.63
C ASN A 31 -5.26 -0.80 -10.76
N ASP A 32 -6.29 -1.36 -11.40
CA ASP A 32 -7.56 -0.65 -11.63
C ASP A 32 -8.29 -0.31 -10.33
N LEU A 33 -8.16 -1.15 -9.30
CA LEU A 33 -8.72 -0.86 -7.97
C LEU A 33 -8.08 0.37 -7.33
N PHE A 34 -6.77 0.56 -7.47
CA PHE A 34 -6.10 1.77 -6.98
C PHE A 34 -6.64 3.02 -7.68
N CYS A 35 -6.76 2.98 -9.01
CA CYS A 35 -7.31 4.12 -9.78
C CYS A 35 -8.75 4.42 -9.36
N THR A 36 -9.56 3.37 -9.23
CA THR A 36 -10.97 3.49 -8.82
C THR A 36 -11.12 4.06 -7.41
N LEU A 37 -10.37 3.52 -6.44
CA LEU A 37 -10.43 3.94 -5.05
C LEU A 37 -9.97 5.40 -4.88
N THR A 38 -8.91 5.77 -5.57
CA THR A 38 -8.29 7.09 -5.39
C THR A 38 -8.90 8.16 -6.29
N GLY A 39 -9.64 7.78 -7.32
CA GLY A 39 -10.23 8.69 -8.30
C GLY A 39 -9.22 9.34 -9.26
N PHE A 40 -7.96 8.89 -9.25
CA PHE A 40 -6.95 9.33 -10.22
C PHE A 40 -6.93 8.40 -11.44
N ALA A 41 -6.67 8.96 -12.61
CA ALA A 41 -6.30 8.17 -13.77
C ALA A 41 -4.87 7.62 -13.62
N ARG A 42 -4.59 6.48 -14.23
CA ARG A 42 -3.27 5.83 -14.14
C ARG A 42 -2.14 6.74 -14.63
N GLU A 43 -2.40 7.51 -15.66
CA GLU A 43 -1.45 8.45 -16.28
C GLU A 43 -1.13 9.64 -15.36
N GLU A 44 -2.02 9.95 -14.42
CA GLU A 44 -1.77 10.96 -13.37
C GLU A 44 -0.94 10.39 -12.22
N LEU A 45 -0.91 9.06 -12.05
CA LEU A 45 -0.24 8.37 -10.95
C LEU A 45 1.17 7.93 -11.32
N VAL A 46 1.36 7.30 -12.48
CA VAL A 46 2.66 6.75 -12.89
C VAL A 46 3.68 7.87 -13.06
N GLY A 47 4.85 7.70 -12.44
CA GLY A 47 5.92 8.68 -12.39
C GLY A 47 5.79 9.71 -11.26
N GLN A 48 4.66 9.75 -10.54
CA GLN A 48 4.49 10.64 -9.39
C GLN A 48 4.97 9.98 -8.09
N PRO A 49 5.43 10.75 -7.10
CA PRO A 49 5.68 10.24 -5.76
C PRO A 49 4.42 9.63 -5.16
N HIS A 50 4.53 8.46 -4.49
CA HIS A 50 3.39 7.78 -3.86
C HIS A 50 2.65 8.66 -2.83
N SER A 51 3.33 9.66 -2.27
CA SER A 51 2.74 10.66 -1.38
C SER A 51 1.59 11.48 -1.97
N ILE A 52 1.31 11.39 -3.28
CA ILE A 52 0.14 12.02 -3.91
C ILE A 52 -1.20 11.63 -3.24
N VAL A 53 -1.28 10.43 -2.65
CA VAL A 53 -2.48 9.96 -1.92
C VAL A 53 -2.39 10.08 -0.40
N ARG A 54 -1.31 10.67 0.14
CA ARG A 54 -1.08 10.75 1.60
C ARG A 54 -2.10 11.68 2.26
N ASP A 55 -2.67 11.25 3.39
CA ASP A 55 -3.39 12.16 4.26
C ASP A 55 -2.39 13.07 5.02
N PRO A 56 -2.55 14.42 4.96
CA PRO A 56 -1.63 15.36 5.60
C PRO A 56 -1.69 15.35 7.13
N SER A 57 -2.73 14.76 7.75
CA SER A 57 -2.85 14.63 9.20
C SER A 57 -1.92 13.56 9.77
N ILE A 58 -1.41 12.65 8.94
CA ILE A 58 -0.57 11.55 9.41
C ILE A 58 0.84 12.04 9.71
N PRO A 59 1.36 11.77 10.93
CA PRO A 59 2.69 12.22 11.31
C PRO A 59 3.79 11.71 10.36
N LYS A 60 4.76 12.58 10.07
CA LYS A 60 5.92 12.21 9.24
C LYS A 60 6.72 11.04 9.82
N SER A 61 6.68 10.84 11.13
CA SER A 61 7.35 9.72 11.82
C SER A 61 6.83 8.36 11.37
N VAL A 62 5.52 8.21 11.11
CA VAL A 62 4.92 6.96 10.62
C VAL A 62 5.54 6.57 9.28
N TYR A 63 5.64 7.53 8.36
CA TYR A 63 6.23 7.30 7.06
C TYR A 63 7.74 7.15 7.10
N LYS A 64 8.42 7.82 8.03
CA LYS A 64 9.85 7.59 8.26
C LYS A 64 10.08 6.15 8.72
N HIS A 65 9.31 5.65 9.68
CA HIS A 65 9.39 4.28 10.14
C HIS A 65 9.16 3.29 8.98
N MET A 66 8.09 3.49 8.20
CA MET A 66 7.84 2.70 6.99
C MET A 66 9.05 2.65 6.06
N TRP A 67 9.63 3.81 5.74
CA TRP A 67 10.81 3.87 4.87
C TRP A 67 12.03 3.17 5.46
N ASP A 68 12.32 3.40 6.74
CA ASP A 68 13.44 2.77 7.44
C ASP A 68 13.30 1.23 7.40
N THR A 69 12.09 0.70 7.65
CA THR A 69 11.79 -0.73 7.60
C THR A 69 12.01 -1.33 6.21
N ILE A 70 11.37 -0.77 5.18
CA ILE A 70 11.43 -1.40 3.83
C ILE A 70 12.81 -1.24 3.19
N GLN A 71 13.55 -0.16 3.53
CA GLN A 71 14.93 0.03 3.08
C GLN A 71 15.91 -0.94 3.77
N ALA A 72 15.60 -1.39 4.99
CA ALA A 72 16.36 -2.47 5.65
C ALA A 72 16.11 -3.85 5.02
N GLY A 73 15.13 -3.95 4.11
CA GLY A 73 14.78 -5.20 3.46
C GLY A 73 13.67 -5.99 4.16
N ASP A 74 13.03 -5.37 5.16
CA ASP A 74 11.96 -5.93 5.97
C ASP A 74 10.57 -5.53 5.45
N ILE A 75 9.53 -6.19 5.97
CA ILE A 75 8.14 -5.92 5.63
C ILE A 75 7.59 -4.88 6.61
N TRP A 76 6.92 -3.86 6.08
CA TRP A 76 6.18 -2.90 6.90
C TRP A 76 4.68 -3.12 6.75
N THR A 77 3.94 -3.04 7.85
CA THR A 77 2.47 -3.05 7.86
C THR A 77 1.93 -1.84 8.61
N GLY A 78 0.72 -1.37 8.25
CA GLY A 78 0.06 -0.25 8.95
C GLY A 78 -1.33 0.03 8.43
N ILE A 79 -2.25 0.44 9.30
CA ILE A 79 -3.53 0.98 8.87
C ILE A 79 -3.35 2.48 8.71
N ILE A 80 -3.59 3.01 7.51
CA ILE A 80 -3.31 4.42 7.23
C ILE A 80 -4.49 5.07 6.51
N PRO A 81 -5.01 6.21 7.02
CA PRO A 81 -5.89 7.06 6.24
C PRO A 81 -5.12 7.75 5.11
N ASN A 82 -5.74 7.79 3.95
CA ASN A 82 -5.22 8.38 2.73
C ASN A 82 -6.30 9.27 2.09
N ARG A 83 -5.90 10.15 1.17
CA ARG A 83 -6.81 11.04 0.45
C ARG A 83 -6.68 10.87 -1.05
N GLY A 84 -7.79 10.53 -1.69
CA GLY A 84 -7.90 10.48 -3.14
C GLY A 84 -8.05 11.87 -3.76
N LYS A 85 -8.20 11.89 -5.08
CA LYS A 85 -8.51 13.08 -5.87
C LYS A 85 -9.78 13.75 -5.34
N GLY A 86 -9.73 15.07 -5.14
CA GLY A 86 -10.82 15.82 -4.53
C GLY A 86 -10.92 15.71 -3.00
N GLY A 87 -9.98 15.03 -2.34
CA GLY A 87 -9.86 14.99 -0.88
C GLY A 87 -10.67 13.88 -0.19
N ALA A 88 -11.21 12.93 -0.96
CA ALA A 88 -11.95 11.78 -0.45
C ALA A 88 -11.08 10.95 0.50
N LEU A 89 -11.46 10.87 1.76
CA LEU A 89 -10.77 10.10 2.78
C LEU A 89 -11.05 8.61 2.60
N TYR A 90 -10.01 7.78 2.66
CA TYR A 90 -10.15 6.34 2.74
C TYR A 90 -9.11 5.71 3.66
N VAL A 91 -9.49 4.65 4.37
CA VAL A 91 -8.62 3.94 5.32
C VAL A 91 -8.28 2.57 4.76
N VAL A 92 -6.99 2.24 4.80
CA VAL A 92 -6.46 1.00 4.23
C VAL A 92 -5.54 0.30 5.21
N ASP A 93 -5.75 -0.99 5.38
CA ASP A 93 -4.75 -1.90 5.94
C ASP A 93 -3.71 -2.17 4.86
N THR A 94 -2.47 -1.76 5.11
CA THR A 94 -1.41 -1.68 4.12
C THR A 94 -0.24 -2.56 4.51
N THR A 95 0.21 -3.38 3.57
CA THR A 95 1.51 -4.06 3.62
C THR A 95 2.41 -3.48 2.54
N VAL A 96 3.65 -3.13 2.88
CA VAL A 96 4.69 -2.69 1.95
C VAL A 96 5.87 -3.65 2.06
N GLN A 97 6.32 -4.17 0.91
CA GLN A 97 7.40 -5.15 0.85
C GLN A 97 8.46 -4.73 -0.19
N PRO A 98 9.75 -4.90 0.13
CA PRO A 98 10.82 -4.81 -0.85
C PRO A 98 10.83 -6.06 -1.73
N ILE A 99 10.91 -5.86 -3.04
CA ILE A 99 11.15 -6.93 -4.01
C ILE A 99 12.65 -6.96 -4.30
N LYS A 100 13.24 -8.14 -4.17
CA LYS A 100 14.67 -8.37 -4.34
C LYS A 100 14.95 -9.14 -5.64
N ASN A 101 16.07 -8.84 -6.29
CA ASN A 101 16.58 -9.62 -7.41
C ASN A 101 17.31 -10.89 -6.91
N ASP A 102 17.82 -11.72 -7.84
CA ASP A 102 18.55 -12.95 -7.52
C ASP A 102 19.87 -12.72 -6.74
N SER A 103 20.40 -11.50 -6.77
CA SER A 103 21.58 -11.09 -5.99
C SER A 103 21.23 -10.62 -4.57
N GLY A 104 19.94 -10.52 -4.24
CA GLY A 104 19.44 -10.04 -2.96
C GLY A 104 19.25 -8.53 -2.88
N ASP A 105 19.55 -7.77 -3.94
CA ASP A 105 19.37 -6.32 -3.95
C ASP A 105 17.90 -5.95 -4.13
N ILE A 106 17.44 -4.95 -3.37
CA ILE A 106 16.09 -4.38 -3.53
C ILE A 106 16.03 -3.64 -4.87
N VAL A 107 15.05 -3.97 -5.69
CA VAL A 107 14.87 -3.37 -7.03
C VAL A 107 13.56 -2.59 -7.19
N GLU A 108 12.55 -2.90 -6.39
CA GLU A 108 11.27 -2.17 -6.34
C GLU A 108 10.62 -2.36 -4.97
N TYR A 109 9.64 -1.50 -4.66
CA TYR A 109 8.74 -1.72 -3.53
C TYR A 109 7.33 -2.02 -4.06
N ILE A 110 6.67 -3.01 -3.48
CA ILE A 110 5.26 -3.28 -3.72
C ILE A 110 4.46 -2.93 -2.48
N SER A 111 3.27 -2.38 -2.69
CA SER A 111 2.30 -2.19 -1.62
C SER A 111 0.95 -2.78 -2.01
N VAL A 112 0.42 -3.60 -1.11
CA VAL A 112 -0.85 -4.32 -1.22
C VAL A 112 -1.74 -3.86 -0.08
N ARG A 113 -3.00 -3.54 -0.39
CA ARG A 113 -3.89 -2.93 0.60
C ARG A 113 -5.29 -3.48 0.54
N ARG A 114 -5.93 -3.53 1.70
CA ARG A 114 -7.36 -3.80 1.84
C ARG A 114 -8.07 -2.56 2.36
N VAL A 115 -9.16 -2.17 1.70
CA VAL A 115 -9.98 -1.06 2.18
C VAL A 115 -10.77 -1.50 3.40
N ILE A 116 -10.77 -0.67 4.43
CA ILE A 116 -11.51 -0.92 5.68
C ILE A 116 -12.78 -0.08 5.64
N ASN A 117 -13.80 -0.61 4.97
CA ASN A 117 -15.07 0.09 4.72
C ASN A 117 -15.92 0.27 5.99
N ASP A 118 -15.92 -0.73 6.88
CA ASP A 118 -16.90 -0.80 7.98
C ASP A 118 -16.51 0.05 9.20
N LEU A 119 -15.29 0.61 9.21
CA LEU A 119 -14.69 1.29 10.36
C LEU A 119 -14.08 2.65 10.00
N MET A 120 -14.45 3.25 8.85
CA MET A 120 -13.99 4.60 8.48
C MET A 120 -14.36 5.67 9.53
N GLY A 121 -15.30 5.38 10.44
CA GLY A 121 -15.69 6.23 11.56
C GLY A 121 -15.07 5.88 12.92
N ASP A 122 -14.33 4.76 13.04
CA ASP A 122 -13.72 4.29 14.30
C ASP A 122 -12.34 3.67 14.03
N TYR A 123 -11.43 4.51 13.52
CA TYR A 123 -10.06 4.14 13.16
C TYR A 123 -9.28 3.54 14.35
N ASP A 124 -9.45 4.11 15.55
CA ASP A 124 -8.73 3.69 16.75
C ASP A 124 -9.03 2.22 17.11
N SER A 125 -10.27 1.78 16.95
CA SER A 125 -10.65 0.37 17.15
C SER A 125 -10.02 -0.57 16.11
N VAL A 126 -9.79 -0.10 14.88
CA VAL A 126 -9.12 -0.90 13.85
C VAL A 126 -7.64 -1.08 14.16
N GLU A 127 -6.96 0.02 14.51
CA GLU A 127 -5.55 -0.01 14.90
C GLU A 127 -5.33 -0.92 16.11
N PHE A 128 -6.16 -0.78 17.14
CA PHE A 128 -6.09 -1.65 18.32
C PHE A 128 -6.26 -3.13 17.95
N SER A 129 -7.23 -3.45 17.08
CA SER A 129 -7.46 -4.82 16.63
C SER A 129 -6.28 -5.39 15.85
N LYS A 130 -5.58 -4.53 15.10
CA LYS A 130 -4.37 -4.90 14.39
C LYS A 130 -3.20 -5.17 15.34
N GLU A 131 -2.94 -4.29 16.31
CA GLU A 131 -1.86 -4.49 17.30
C GLU A 131 -1.99 -5.86 17.97
N GLN A 132 -3.20 -6.26 18.36
CA GLN A 132 -3.48 -7.59 18.91
C GLN A 132 -3.22 -8.75 17.94
N PHE A 133 -3.35 -8.52 16.64
CA PHE A 133 -3.09 -9.53 15.62
C PHE A 133 -1.59 -9.61 15.29
N ASP A 134 -0.87 -8.48 15.24
CA ASP A 134 0.57 -8.45 15.00
C ASP A 134 1.32 -9.12 16.16
N ASP A 135 0.91 -8.87 17.42
CA ASP A 135 1.42 -9.55 18.62
C ASP A 135 1.29 -11.09 18.57
N TYR A 136 0.41 -11.63 17.71
CA TYR A 136 0.26 -13.07 17.53
C TYR A 136 1.30 -13.66 16.55
N TYR A 137 1.86 -12.85 15.64
CA TYR A 137 2.85 -13.29 14.64
C TYR A 137 4.30 -12.98 15.00
N ASP A 138 4.53 -12.16 16.04
CA ASP A 138 5.82 -11.94 16.69
C ASP A 138 6.14 -13.02 17.75
#